data_AF-A0A6V8MXV0-F1
#
_entry.id   AF-A0A6V8MXV0-F1
#
_cell.length_a   1.000
_cell.length_b   1.000
_cell.length_c   1.000
_cell.angle_alpha   90.00
_cell.angle_beta   90.00
_cell.angle_gamma   90.00
#
_symmetry.space_group_name_H-M   'P 1'
#
loop_
_entity.id
_entity.type
_entity.pdbx_description
1 polymer ?
#
loop_
_entity_poly.entity_id
_entity_poly.type
_entity_poly.pdbx_seq_one_letter_code
_entity_poly.pdbx_strand_id
1 'polypeptide(L)'
;MSTKKEFTAYTPDELRELYKEDPALFDQLAAEALQKACVARTPEKSLKLQQMQWSMTMQMRKASSNLGRMHIMENIFYTQVYGKEGQLEQLVDNCNSLLRTIGKKQQIMGKEEETIKLRRV
;
A
#
# COMPACT_ATOMS: atom_id res chain seq x y z
N MET A 1 -18.54 -2.58 28.59
CA MET A 1 -17.25 -1.90 28.43
C MET A 1 -16.23 -2.91 27.90
N SER A 2 -15.83 -2.79 26.63
CA SER A 2 -14.84 -3.67 26.00
C SER A 2 -13.47 -3.52 26.68
N THR A 3 -12.77 -4.63 26.94
CA THR A 3 -11.42 -4.63 27.54
C THR A 3 -10.29 -4.48 26.51
N LYS A 4 -10.64 -4.42 25.22
CA LYS A 4 -9.71 -4.34 24.10
C LYS A 4 -9.11 -2.93 23.99
N LYS A 5 -7.79 -2.83 24.12
CA LYS A 5 -7.04 -1.55 24.13
C LYS A 5 -6.27 -1.25 22.85
N GLU A 6 -6.21 -2.19 21.90
CA GLU A 6 -5.44 -2.02 20.67
C GLU A 6 -6.36 -2.22 19.45
N PHE A 7 -6.15 -1.42 18.41
CA PHE A 7 -6.95 -1.46 17.17
C PHE A 7 -6.98 -2.86 16.52
N THR A 8 -5.86 -3.58 16.56
CA THR A 8 -5.69 -4.93 16.00
C THR A 8 -6.42 -6.02 16.78
N ALA A 9 -6.90 -5.74 18.00
CA ALA A 9 -7.67 -6.68 18.80
C ALA A 9 -9.15 -6.73 18.40
N TYR A 10 -9.59 -5.81 17.55
CA TYR A 10 -10.95 -5.75 17.04
C TYR A 10 -11.03 -6.39 15.64
N THR A 11 -12.11 -7.12 15.41
CA THR A 11 -12.51 -7.55 14.06
C THR A 11 -13.10 -6.37 13.27
N PRO A 12 -13.19 -6.46 11.93
CA PRO A 12 -13.79 -5.38 11.13
C PRO A 12 -15.22 -5.02 11.52
N ASP A 13 -16.04 -6.01 11.90
CA ASP A 13 -17.41 -5.77 12.34
C ASP A 13 -17.45 -5.11 13.72
N GLU A 14 -16.58 -5.50 14.66
CA GLU A 14 -16.48 -4.84 15.96
C GLU A 14 -15.96 -3.40 15.85
N LEU A 15 -15.04 -3.12 14.92
CA LEU A 15 -14.59 -1.75 14.64
C LEU A 15 -15.71 -0.90 14.05
N ARG A 16 -16.58 -1.48 13.21
CA ARG A 16 -17.74 -0.79 12.67
C ARG A 16 -18.74 -0.44 13.77
N GLU A 17 -19.01 -1.35 14.70
CA GLU A 17 -19.88 -1.07 15.84
C GLU A 17 -19.23 -0.05 16.79
N LEU A 18 -17.92 -0.17 17.06
CA LEU A 18 -17.19 0.81 17.85
C LEU A 18 -17.28 2.22 17.25
N TYR A 19 -17.15 2.36 15.93
CA TYR A 19 -17.29 3.67 15.28
C TYR A 19 -18.68 4.28 15.43
N LYS A 20 -19.74 3.46 15.56
CA LYS A 20 -21.10 3.96 15.80
C LYS A 20 -21.32 4.33 17.27
N GLU A 21 -20.80 3.52 18.19
CA GLU A 21 -21.00 3.67 19.64
C GLU A 21 -20.12 4.77 20.23
N ASP A 22 -18.83 4.78 19.88
CA ASP A 22 -17.84 5.75 20.35
C ASP A 22 -16.84 6.10 19.23
N PRO A 23 -17.20 7.06 18.35
CA PRO A 23 -16.34 7.50 17.26
C PRO A 23 -15.00 8.06 17.75
N ALA A 24 -14.97 8.71 18.92
CA ALA A 24 -13.77 9.34 19.45
C ALA A 24 -12.73 8.30 19.88
N LEU A 25 -13.19 7.22 20.53
CA LEU A 25 -12.33 6.09 20.88
C LEU A 25 -11.81 5.37 19.63
N PHE A 26 -12.65 5.18 18.61
CA PHE A 26 -12.21 4.63 17.33
C PHE A 26 -11.08 5.47 16.71
N ASP A 27 -11.28 6.79 16.61
CA ASP A 27 -10.30 7.71 16.03
C ASP A 27 -8.98 7.70 16.81
N GLN A 28 -9.05 7.64 18.15
CA GLN A 28 -7.86 7.50 18.99
C GLN A 28 -7.09 6.21 18.71
N LEU A 29 -7.78 5.06 18.72
CA LEU A 29 -7.15 3.76 18.47
C LEU A 29 -6.55 3.67 17.06
N ALA A 30 -7.24 4.24 16.06
CA ALA A 30 -6.76 4.31 14.69
C ALA A 30 -5.48 5.17 14.58
N ALA A 31 -5.45 6.32 15.24
CA ALA A 31 -4.28 7.21 15.27
C ALA A 31 -3.07 6.53 15.93
N GLU A 32 -3.27 5.85 17.05
CA GLU A 32 -2.21 5.10 17.74
C GLU A 32 -1.67 3.94 16.87
N ALA A 33 -2.56 3.22 16.19
CA ALA A 33 -2.17 2.14 15.29
C ALA A 33 -1.35 2.65 14.10
N LEU A 34 -1.74 3.78 13.50
CA LEU A 34 -0.99 4.44 12.43
C LEU A 34 0.40 4.90 12.91
N GLN A 35 0.48 5.46 14.12
CA GLN A 35 1.75 5.87 14.70
C GLN A 35 2.69 4.68 14.91
N LYS A 36 2.18 3.57 15.48
CA LYS A 36 2.95 2.32 15.64
C LYS A 36 3.41 1.77 14.29
N ALA A 37 2.57 1.80 13.27
CA ALA A 37 2.90 1.32 11.92
C ALA A 37 4.01 2.15 11.22
N CYS A 38 4.19 3.41 11.62
CA CYS A 38 5.23 4.29 11.08
C CYS A 38 6.59 4.16 11.80
N VAL A 39 6.73 3.24 12.75
CA VAL A 39 8.00 2.97 13.44
C VAL A 39 8.73 1.81 12.74
N ALA A 40 9.91 2.10 12.20
CA ALA A 40 10.78 1.12 11.57
C ALA A 40 12.06 0.88 12.38
N ARG A 41 12.84 -0.12 11.96
CA ARG A 41 14.14 -0.48 12.57
C ARG A 41 15.18 0.64 12.52
N THR A 42 15.08 1.57 11.56
CA THR A 42 16.00 2.71 11.43
C THR A 42 15.24 4.03 11.37
N PRO A 43 15.81 5.14 11.90
CA PRO A 43 15.16 6.45 11.87
C PRO A 43 14.78 6.93 10.47
N GLU A 44 15.66 6.69 9.48
CA GLU A 44 15.42 7.06 8.08
C GLU A 44 14.19 6.35 7.50
N LYS A 45 14.01 5.06 7.82
CA LYS A 45 12.84 4.29 7.37
C LYS A 45 11.57 4.77 8.07
N SER A 46 11.65 5.09 9.37
CA SER A 46 10.52 5.68 10.10
C SER A 46 10.10 7.02 9.51
N LEU A 47 11.06 7.89 9.18
CA LEU A 47 10.81 9.17 8.52
C LEU A 47 10.12 8.96 7.16
N LYS A 48 10.60 8.00 6.36
CA LYS A 48 9.98 7.67 5.07
C LYS A 48 8.53 7.19 5.23
N LEU A 49 8.25 6.37 6.24
CA LEU A 49 6.89 5.90 6.54
C LEU A 49 5.98 7.06 6.97
N GLN A 50 6.48 7.98 7.80
CA GLN A 50 5.76 9.18 8.22
C GLN A 50 5.45 10.11 7.03
N GLN A 51 6.41 10.34 6.14
CA GLN A 51 6.21 11.12 4.92
C GLN A 51 5.15 10.48 4.01
N MET A 52 5.17 9.15 3.88
CA MET A 52 4.17 8.40 3.12
C MET A 52 2.77 8.54 3.76
N GLN A 53 2.66 8.35 5.07
CA GLN A 53 1.41 8.52 5.83
C GLN A 53 0.84 9.93 5.67
N TRP A 54 1.70 10.96 5.72
CA TRP A 54 1.29 12.34 5.51
C TRP A 54 0.78 12.58 4.09
N SER A 55 1.49 12.07 3.07
CA SER A 55 1.07 12.16 1.67
C SER A 55 -0.29 11.48 1.44
N MET A 56 -0.48 10.26 1.97
CA MET A 56 -1.77 9.54 1.90
C MET A 56 -2.89 10.36 2.55
N THR A 57 -2.63 10.93 3.73
CA THR A 57 -3.59 11.79 4.44
C THR A 57 -3.97 13.01 3.62
N MET A 58 -3.00 13.69 3.01
CA MET A 58 -3.25 14.86 2.15
C MET A 58 -4.05 14.51 0.90
N GLN A 59 -3.81 13.35 0.30
CA GLN A 59 -4.60 12.87 -0.84
C GLN A 59 -6.03 12.56 -0.42
N MET A 60 -6.24 11.85 0.70
CA MET A 60 -7.59 11.54 1.19
C MET A 60 -8.42 12.78 1.53
N ARG A 61 -7.78 13.87 1.97
CA ARG A 61 -8.47 15.16 2.22
C ARG A 61 -9.08 15.77 0.96
N LYS A 62 -8.59 15.43 -0.23
CA LYS A 62 -9.14 15.91 -1.51
C LYS A 62 -10.48 15.26 -1.86
N ALA A 63 -10.81 14.12 -1.25
CA ALA A 63 -12.09 13.45 -1.44
C ALA A 63 -13.13 13.92 -0.43
N SER A 64 -14.27 14.39 -0.94
CA SER A 64 -15.44 14.80 -0.15
C SER A 64 -16.31 13.63 0.30
N SER A 65 -16.16 12.44 -0.31
CA SER A 65 -16.95 11.25 0.00
C SER A 65 -16.08 10.09 0.48
N ASN A 66 -16.68 9.20 1.29
CA ASN A 66 -16.01 7.99 1.78
C ASN A 66 -15.62 7.05 0.63
N LEU A 67 -16.46 6.93 -0.40
CA LEU A 67 -16.13 6.16 -1.61
C LEU A 67 -14.94 6.78 -2.35
N GLY A 68 -14.88 8.10 -2.46
CA GLY A 68 -13.74 8.80 -3.05
C GLY A 68 -12.43 8.55 -2.29
N ARG A 69 -12.47 8.52 -0.96
CA ARG A 69 -11.31 8.17 -0.12
C ARG A 69 -10.86 6.73 -0.37
N MET A 70 -11.80 5.80 -0.50
CA MET A 70 -11.50 4.40 -0.81
C MET A 70 -10.81 4.24 -2.16
N HIS A 71 -11.31 4.91 -3.22
CA HIS A 71 -10.65 4.89 -4.53
C HIS A 71 -9.25 5.54 -4.50
N ILE A 72 -9.04 6.58 -3.70
CA ILE A 72 -7.70 7.15 -3.52
C ILE A 72 -6.76 6.14 -2.86
N MET A 73 -7.20 5.45 -1.79
CA MET A 73 -6.38 4.41 -1.15
C MET A 73 -6.08 3.26 -2.10
N GLU A 74 -7.07 2.82 -2.86
CA GLU A 74 -6.95 1.78 -3.88
C GLU A 74 -5.92 2.18 -4.96
N ASN A 75 -6.01 3.41 -5.49
CA ASN A 75 -5.06 3.92 -6.48
C ASN A 75 -3.64 4.03 -5.92
N ILE A 76 -3.48 4.46 -4.66
CA ILE A 76 -2.18 4.52 -3.99
C ILE A 76 -1.59 3.12 -3.91
N PHE A 77 -2.36 2.12 -3.48
CA PHE A 77 -1.92 0.73 -3.40
C PHE A 77 -1.50 0.19 -4.78
N TYR A 78 -2.37 0.30 -5.79
CA TYR A 78 -2.08 -0.20 -7.11
C TYR A 78 -0.88 0.50 -7.75
N THR A 79 -0.71 1.79 -7.53
CA THR A 79 0.46 2.52 -8.04
C THR A 79 1.76 2.05 -7.38
N GLN A 80 1.75 1.81 -6.06
CA GLN A 80 2.94 1.36 -5.33
C GLN A 80 3.31 -0.10 -5.60
N VAL A 81 2.33 -0.94 -5.94
CA VAL A 81 2.58 -2.36 -6.24
C VAL A 81 2.82 -2.59 -7.73
N TYR A 82 1.95 -2.07 -8.60
CA TYR A 82 1.89 -2.35 -10.04
C TYR A 82 2.23 -1.16 -10.93
N GLY A 83 2.46 0.03 -10.36
CA GLY A 83 2.86 1.19 -11.14
C GLY A 83 4.25 1.00 -11.76
N LYS A 84 4.63 1.93 -12.65
CA LYS A 84 5.94 1.90 -13.34
C LYS A 84 7.14 1.92 -12.37
N GLU A 85 6.97 2.52 -11.20
CA GLU A 85 7.97 2.52 -10.11
C GLU A 85 7.57 1.57 -8.97
N GLY A 86 6.58 0.71 -9.21
CA GLY A 86 6.03 -0.20 -8.23
C GLY A 86 6.98 -1.35 -7.89
N GLN A 87 6.76 -1.96 -6.74
CA GLN A 87 7.63 -3.03 -6.24
C GLN A 87 7.65 -4.26 -7.17
N LEU A 88 6.54 -4.54 -7.85
CA LEU A 88 6.47 -5.70 -8.76
C LEU A 88 7.29 -5.48 -10.03
N GLU A 89 7.21 -4.29 -10.63
CA GLU A 89 7.99 -3.96 -11.84
C GLU A 89 9.49 -3.98 -11.52
N GLN A 90 9.90 -3.40 -10.39
CA GLN A 90 11.28 -3.46 -9.92
C GLN A 90 11.78 -4.89 -9.71
N LEU A 91 10.92 -5.78 -9.20
CA LEU A 91 11.26 -7.20 -9.03
C LEU A 91 11.46 -7.88 -10.39
N VAL A 92 10.56 -7.65 -11.34
CA VAL A 92 10.65 -8.18 -12.70
C VAL A 92 11.93 -7.72 -13.39
N ASP A 93 12.25 -6.43 -13.29
CA ASP A 93 13.47 -5.85 -13.85
C ASP A 93 14.73 -6.46 -13.24
N ASN A 94 14.76 -6.62 -11.91
CA ASN A 94 15.87 -7.26 -11.21
C ASN A 94 16.03 -8.73 -11.63
N CYS A 95 14.93 -9.49 -11.73
CA CYS A 95 14.97 -10.88 -12.21
C CYS A 95 15.45 -10.97 -13.68
N ASN A 96 14.97 -10.09 -14.55
CA ASN A 96 15.41 -10.02 -15.94
C ASN A 96 16.89 -9.66 -16.05
N SER A 97 17.38 -8.74 -15.22
CA SER A 97 18.79 -8.37 -15.13
C SER A 97 19.68 -9.54 -14.70
N LEU A 98 19.24 -10.30 -13.68
CA LEU A 98 19.92 -11.51 -13.22
C LEU A 98 19.96 -12.60 -14.31
N LEU A 99 18.84 -12.84 -14.99
CA LEU A 99 18.78 -13.81 -16.10
C LEU A 99 19.66 -13.43 -17.29
N ARG A 100 19.75 -12.13 -17.61
CA ARG A 100 20.68 -11.61 -18.63
C ARG A 100 22.13 -11.81 -18.22
N THR A 101 22.45 -11.62 -16.94
CA THR A 101 23.81 -11.77 -16.39
C THR A 101 24.29 -13.23 -16.40
N ILE A 102 23.39 -14.20 -16.19
CA ILE A 102 23.69 -15.64 -16.20
C ILE A 102 23.75 -16.21 -17.65
N GLY A 103 23.67 -15.36 -18.68
CA GLY A 103 23.89 -15.78 -20.07
C GLY A 103 22.68 -16.40 -20.78
N LYS A 104 21.48 -16.38 -20.20
CA LYS A 104 20.21 -16.79 -20.87
C LYS A 104 19.67 -15.70 -21.81
N LYS A 105 20.54 -15.15 -22.66
CA LYS A 105 20.26 -13.98 -23.51
C LYS A 105 19.16 -14.23 -24.57
N GLN A 106 18.93 -15.48 -24.95
CA GLN A 106 18.06 -15.85 -26.09
C GLN A 106 16.62 -16.21 -25.73
N GLN A 107 16.26 -16.46 -24.46
CA GLN A 107 14.88 -16.83 -24.10
C GLN A 107 13.94 -15.64 -23.83
N ILE A 108 14.48 -14.42 -23.65
CA ILE A 108 13.69 -13.26 -23.20
C ILE A 108 13.11 -12.47 -24.39
N MET A 109 13.83 -12.37 -25.51
CA MET A 109 13.36 -11.63 -26.69
C MET A 109 12.08 -12.21 -27.31
N GLY A 110 11.91 -13.53 -27.28
CA GLY A 110 10.70 -14.17 -27.85
C GLY A 110 9.41 -13.85 -27.08
N LYS A 111 9.50 -13.55 -25.78
CA LYS A 111 8.32 -13.26 -24.93
C LYS A 111 7.96 -11.78 -24.84
N GLU A 112 8.90 -10.86 -25.03
CA GLU A 112 8.60 -9.42 -25.16
C GLU A 112 7.76 -9.15 -26.43
N GLU A 113 8.02 -9.83 -27.55
CA GLU A 113 7.22 -9.67 -28.77
C GLU A 113 5.80 -10.25 -28.63
N GLU A 114 5.62 -11.36 -27.92
CA GLU A 114 4.29 -11.94 -27.63
C GLU A 114 3.48 -11.06 -26.67
N THR A 115 4.10 -10.51 -25.63
CA THR A 115 3.42 -9.65 -24.65
C THR A 115 3.06 -8.27 -25.19
N ILE A 116 3.85 -7.71 -26.12
CA ILE A 116 3.51 -6.47 -26.85
C ILE A 116 2.31 -6.69 -27.79
N LYS A 117 2.19 -7.87 -28.43
CA LYS A 117 1.03 -8.22 -29.26
C LYS A 117 -0.26 -8.35 -28.45
N LEU A 118 -0.19 -8.91 -27.24
CA LEU A 118 -1.35 -9.05 -26.35
C LEU A 118 -1.85 -7.73 -25.74
N ARG A 119 -1.03 -6.68 -25.70
CA ARG A 119 -1.43 -5.34 -25.23
C ARG A 119 -2.08 -4.46 -26.31
N ARG A 120 -2.16 -4.94 -27.56
CA ARG A 120 -2.70 -4.21 -28.73
C ARG A 120 -4.03 -4.79 -29.25
N VAL A 121 -4.61 -5.75 -28.55
CA VAL A 121 -5.98 -6.26 -28.77
C VAL A 121 -6.86 -5.73 -27.65
#